data_AF-A0A7W6JWC9-F1
#
_entry.id   AF-A0A7W6JWC9-F1
#
_cell.length_a   1.000
_cell.length_b   1.000
_cell.length_c   1.000
_cell.angle_alpha   90.00
_cell.angle_beta   90.00
_cell.angle_gamma   90.00
#
_symmetry.space_group_name_H-M   'P 1'
#
loop_
_entity.id
_entity.type
_entity.pdbx_description
1 polymer ?
#
loop_
_entity_poly.entity_id
_entity_poly.type
_entity_poly.pdbx_seq_one_letter_code
_entity_poly.pdbx_strand_id
1 'polypeptide(L)'
;MSWRVGLLIAIAGGVLGADEALAQTVAPVPASDEQGVRCADDAFWRAFNACDAAAMADYFTEDVEFYQDLTGLTRTRSAVVASLIKGPCGTPGLHLRGES
;
A
#
# COMPACT_ATOMS: atom_id res chain seq x y z
N MET A 1 35.52 -42.60 -54.55
CA MET A 1 34.74 -41.36 -54.71
C MET A 1 34.78 -40.59 -53.40
N SER A 2 35.40 -39.41 -53.42
CA SER A 2 35.37 -38.46 -52.31
C SER A 2 34.01 -37.77 -52.29
N TRP A 3 33.37 -37.71 -51.12
CA TRP A 3 32.57 -36.55 -50.77
C TRP A 3 32.62 -36.31 -49.27
N ARG A 4 33.40 -35.30 -48.87
CA ARG A 4 33.22 -34.63 -47.58
C ARG A 4 32.09 -33.63 -47.76
N VAL A 5 31.06 -33.70 -46.92
CA VAL A 5 30.21 -32.55 -46.62
C VAL A 5 30.06 -32.50 -45.10
N GLY A 6 30.47 -31.38 -44.51
CA GLY A 6 30.49 -31.16 -43.08
C GLY A 6 29.24 -30.45 -42.56
N LEU A 7 29.27 -30.26 -41.23
CA LEU A 7 28.38 -29.46 -40.37
C LEU A 7 26.96 -30.04 -40.26
N LEU A 8 26.42 -30.25 -39.07
CA LEU A 8 25.84 -29.17 -38.27
C LEU A 8 26.01 -29.42 -36.77
N ILE A 9 26.45 -28.36 -36.10
CA ILE A 9 26.44 -28.16 -34.65
C ILE A 9 25.01 -28.42 -34.16
N ALA A 10 24.83 -29.41 -33.29
CA ALA A 10 23.60 -29.54 -32.53
C ALA A 10 23.52 -28.32 -31.60
N ILE A 11 22.64 -27.38 -31.94
CA ILE A 11 22.26 -26.30 -31.04
C ILE A 11 21.52 -26.98 -29.90
N ALA A 12 22.21 -27.21 -28.78
CA ALA A 12 21.55 -27.45 -27.50
C ALA A 12 20.90 -26.12 -27.10
N GLY A 13 19.80 -25.78 -27.77
CA GLY A 13 18.92 -24.69 -27.39
C GLY A 13 18.37 -25.06 -26.04
N GLY A 14 18.95 -24.47 -24.99
CA GLY A 14 18.45 -24.57 -23.64
C GLY A 14 16.95 -24.29 -23.66
N VAL A 15 16.20 -25.20 -23.04
CA VAL A 15 14.77 -25.02 -22.83
C VAL A 15 14.62 -23.68 -22.12
N LEU A 16 14.10 -22.67 -22.83
CA LEU A 16 13.54 -21.48 -22.23
C LEU A 16 12.36 -21.99 -21.40
N GLY A 17 12.61 -22.33 -20.15
CA GLY A 17 11.56 -22.52 -19.17
C GLY A 17 10.80 -21.21 -19.13
N ALA A 18 9.56 -21.23 -19.61
CA ALA A 18 8.61 -20.21 -19.24
C ALA A 18 8.49 -20.30 -17.72
N ASP A 19 9.05 -19.32 -17.02
CA ASP A 19 8.70 -19.05 -15.63
C ASP A 19 7.21 -18.68 -15.66
N GLU A 20 6.36 -19.68 -15.48
CA GLU A 20 4.94 -19.44 -15.25
C GLU A 20 4.86 -18.73 -13.91
N ALA A 21 4.80 -17.40 -13.96
CA ALA A 21 4.44 -16.59 -12.84
C ALA A 21 3.10 -17.11 -12.33
N LEU A 22 3.12 -17.84 -11.21
CA LEU A 22 1.92 -18.25 -10.49
C LEU A 22 1.27 -16.97 -9.97
N ALA A 23 0.43 -16.36 -10.80
CA ALA A 23 -0.54 -15.39 -10.34
C ALA A 23 -1.39 -16.11 -9.28
N GLN A 24 -1.15 -15.76 -8.02
CA GLN A 24 -1.98 -16.27 -6.94
C GLN A 24 -3.42 -15.88 -7.26
N THR A 25 -4.29 -16.88 -7.34
CA THR A 25 -5.72 -16.68 -7.42
C THR A 25 -6.13 -15.95 -6.15
N VAL A 26 -6.35 -14.64 -6.24
CA VAL A 26 -6.99 -13.87 -5.18
C VAL A 26 -8.34 -14.53 -4.96
N ALA A 27 -8.48 -15.21 -3.82
CA ALA A 27 -9.78 -15.73 -3.42
C ALA A 27 -10.78 -14.58 -3.51
N PRO A 28 -11.99 -14.79 -4.07
CA PRO A 28 -12.99 -13.74 -4.10
C PRO A 28 -13.24 -13.29 -2.66
N VAL A 29 -12.84 -12.06 -2.35
CA VAL A 29 -13.22 -11.39 -1.12
C VAL A 29 -14.76 -11.41 -1.13
N PRO A 30 -15.41 -11.96 -0.08
CA PRO A 30 -16.88 -11.95 -0.01
C PRO A 30 -17.39 -10.52 -0.25
N ALA A 31 -18.59 -10.34 -0.83
CA ALA A 31 -19.15 -9.01 -1.12
C ALA A 31 -18.98 -8.08 0.10
N SER A 32 -18.21 -7.01 -0.12
CA SER A 32 -17.04 -6.73 0.71
C SER A 32 -17.22 -5.59 1.67
N ASP A 33 -16.47 -5.65 2.77
CA ASP A 33 -16.27 -4.54 3.72
C ASP A 33 -15.71 -3.25 3.05
N GLU A 34 -15.46 -3.26 1.73
CA GLU A 34 -14.97 -2.12 0.93
C GLU A 34 -15.85 -0.87 1.05
N GLN A 35 -17.17 -1.02 1.08
CA GLN A 35 -18.04 0.14 1.28
C GLN A 35 -17.82 0.76 2.67
N GLY A 36 -17.62 -0.08 3.69
CA GLY A 36 -17.28 0.35 5.04
C GLY A 36 -15.91 1.04 5.09
N VAL A 37 -14.92 0.48 4.40
CA VAL A 37 -13.57 1.07 4.29
C VAL A 37 -13.63 2.45 3.63
N ARG A 38 -14.33 2.60 2.50
CA ARG A 38 -14.49 3.91 1.82
C ARG A 38 -15.19 4.93 2.70
N CYS A 39 -16.26 4.53 3.39
CA CYS A 39 -16.95 5.41 4.33
C CYS A 39 -16.05 5.84 5.50
N ALA A 40 -15.20 4.93 6.00
CA ALA A 40 -14.25 5.22 7.06
C ALA A 40 -13.14 6.17 6.58
N ASP A 41 -12.57 5.95 5.40
CA ASP A 41 -11.57 6.83 4.79
C ASP A 41 -12.11 8.26 4.60
N ASP A 42 -13.29 8.38 3.99
CA ASP A 42 -14.01 9.65 3.82
C ASP A 42 -14.19 10.40 5.14
N ALA A 43 -14.57 9.68 6.20
CA ALA A 43 -14.82 10.26 7.51
C ALA A 43 -13.52 10.65 8.23
N PHE A 44 -12.46 9.84 8.11
CA PHE A 44 -11.13 10.16 8.60
C PHE A 44 -10.61 11.44 7.96
N TRP A 45 -10.68 11.58 6.63
CA TRP A 45 -10.19 12.78 5.93
C TRP A 45 -10.98 14.04 6.27
N ARG A 46 -12.28 13.92 6.56
CA ARG A 46 -13.07 15.04 7.10
C ARG A 46 -12.57 15.47 8.47
N ALA A 47 -12.37 14.52 9.39
CA ALA A 47 -11.84 14.80 10.72
C ALA A 47 -10.42 15.40 10.67
N PHE A 48 -9.57 14.83 9.82
CA PHE A 48 -8.22 15.31 9.56
C PHE A 48 -8.22 16.75 9.05
N ASN A 49 -8.97 17.06 7.99
CA ASN A 49 -8.97 18.41 7.44
C ASN A 49 -9.63 19.46 8.35
N ALA A 50 -10.45 19.03 9.32
CA ALA A 50 -11.03 19.86 10.35
C ALA A 50 -10.15 19.98 11.61
N CYS A 51 -9.04 19.24 11.70
CA CYS A 51 -8.24 19.08 12.90
C CYS A 51 -9.01 18.65 14.15
N ASP A 52 -10.01 17.78 13.96
CA ASP A 52 -10.74 17.15 15.04
C ASP A 52 -9.97 15.94 15.57
N ALA A 53 -9.18 16.16 16.62
CA ALA A 53 -8.38 15.12 17.25
C ALA A 53 -9.22 13.97 17.81
N ALA A 54 -10.41 14.26 18.34
CA ALA A 54 -11.26 13.24 18.95
C ALA A 54 -11.86 12.35 17.86
N ALA A 55 -12.40 12.93 16.79
CA ALA A 55 -12.95 12.17 15.68
C ALA A 55 -11.88 11.37 14.92
N MET A 56 -10.67 11.90 14.75
CA MET A 56 -9.56 11.15 14.16
C MET A 56 -9.16 9.92 14.99
N ALA A 57 -9.21 10.03 16.31
CA ALA A 57 -8.75 8.97 17.22
C ALA A 57 -9.55 7.66 17.08
N ASP A 58 -10.81 7.75 16.65
CA ASP A 58 -11.68 6.59 16.44
C ASP A 58 -11.24 5.68 15.28
N TYR A 59 -10.40 6.20 14.37
CA TYR A 59 -9.90 5.46 13.20
C TYR A 59 -8.55 4.76 13.43
N PHE A 60 -8.00 4.86 14.64
CA PHE A 60 -6.75 4.17 15.01
C PHE A 60 -7.00 3.17 16.14
N THR A 61 -6.34 2.03 16.11
CA THR A 61 -6.29 1.14 17.28
C THR A 61 -5.37 1.71 18.36
N GLU A 62 -5.53 1.25 19.60
CA GLU A 62 -4.68 1.73 20.71
C GLU A 62 -3.20 1.38 20.49
N ASP A 63 -2.93 0.27 19.81
CA ASP A 63 -1.61 -0.28 19.50
C ASP A 63 -1.08 0.11 18.11
N VAL A 64 -1.65 1.12 17.46
CA VAL A 64 -1.20 1.57 16.13
C VAL A 64 0.29 1.89 16.09
N GLU A 65 0.94 1.48 15.00
CA GLU A 65 2.31 1.83 14.64
C GLU A 65 2.29 2.66 13.35
N PHE A 66 2.72 3.92 13.44
CA PHE A 66 2.76 4.84 12.31
C PHE A 66 4.21 5.18 11.96
N TYR A 67 4.64 4.78 10.76
CA TYR A 67 6.00 5.01 10.28
C TYR A 67 6.01 6.22 9.35
N GLN A 68 6.77 7.25 9.73
CA GLN A 68 6.96 8.46 8.92
C GLN A 68 8.39 8.55 8.41
N ASP A 69 8.56 9.04 7.17
CA ASP A 69 9.86 9.17 6.53
C ASP A 69 10.82 10.11 7.29
N LEU A 70 10.29 11.15 7.93
CA LEU A 70 11.11 12.18 8.60
C LEU A 70 11.39 11.86 10.07
N THR A 71 10.41 11.32 10.79
CA THR A 71 10.47 11.15 12.26
C THR A 71 10.55 9.70 12.69
N GLY A 72 10.46 8.75 11.76
CA GLY A 72 10.42 7.32 12.05
C GLY A 72 9.11 6.89 12.71
N LEU A 73 9.21 5.89 13.59
CA LEU A 73 8.07 5.22 14.19
C LEU A 73 7.43 6.04 15.33
N THR A 74 6.12 6.25 15.22
CA THR A 74 5.23 6.76 16.28
C THR A 74 4.28 5.64 16.69
N ARG A 75 4.20 5.36 18.00
CA ARG A 75 3.32 4.30 18.54
C ARG A 75 2.20 4.90 19.35
N THR A 76 1.08 4.19 19.42
CA THR A 76 -0.15 4.51 20.14
C THR A 76 -1.05 5.53 19.45
N ARG A 77 -2.36 5.34 19.61
CA ARG A 77 -3.41 6.23 19.07
C ARG A 77 -3.16 7.69 19.43
N SER A 78 -2.93 7.94 20.73
CA SER A 78 -2.77 9.30 21.24
C SER A 78 -1.55 10.02 20.66
N ALA A 79 -0.42 9.33 20.52
CA ALA A 79 0.79 9.94 19.97
C ALA A 79 0.68 10.17 18.45
N VAL A 80 0.04 9.25 17.71
CA VAL A 80 -0.22 9.43 16.27
C VAL A 80 -1.09 10.67 16.05
N VAL A 81 -2.24 10.78 16.74
CA VAL A 81 -3.13 11.95 16.62
C VAL A 81 -2.39 13.24 17.00
N ALA A 82 -1.64 13.24 18.09
CA ALA A 82 -0.85 14.41 18.50
C ALA A 82 0.18 14.82 17.43
N SER A 83 0.83 13.84 16.78
CA SER A 83 1.79 14.11 15.70
C SER A 83 1.12 14.76 14.49
N LEU A 84 -0.08 14.32 14.11
CA LEU A 84 -0.82 14.85 12.96
C LEU A 84 -1.34 16.28 13.22
N ILE A 85 -1.83 16.54 14.43
CA ILE A 85 -2.28 17.87 14.87
C ILE A 85 -1.12 18.87 14.89
N LYS A 86 0.06 18.47 15.41
CA LYS A 86 1.26 19.31 15.41
C LYS A 86 1.82 19.55 14.00
N GLY A 87 1.56 18.62 13.08
CA GLY A 87 2.13 18.60 11.74
C GLY A 87 1.16 19.08 10.67
N PRO A 88 0.88 18.25 9.63
CA PRO A 88 0.17 18.70 8.44
C PRO A 88 -1.21 19.30 8.70
N CYS A 89 -1.96 18.75 9.66
CA CYS A 89 -3.27 19.25 10.01
C CYS A 89 -3.23 20.71 10.47
N GLY A 90 -2.37 21.01 11.45
CA GLY A 90 -2.24 22.34 12.05
C GLY A 90 -1.54 23.36 11.16
N THR A 91 -1.13 22.98 9.94
CA THR A 91 -0.47 23.88 8.99
C THR A 91 -1.52 24.71 8.25
N PRO A 92 -1.59 26.04 8.42
CA PRO A 92 -2.64 26.86 7.82
C PRO A 92 -2.68 26.73 6.29
N GLY A 93 -3.87 26.47 5.75
CA GLY A 93 -4.10 26.33 4.31
C GLY A 93 -3.68 24.98 3.72
N LEU A 94 -3.15 24.06 4.52
CA LEU A 94 -2.84 22.71 4.07
C LEU A 94 -4.05 21.80 4.29
N HIS A 95 -4.73 21.46 3.21
CA HIS A 95 -5.78 20.43 3.20
C HIS A 95 -5.35 19.29 2.29
N LEU A 96 -5.46 18.06 2.79
CA LEU A 96 -5.11 16.87 2.04
C LEU A 96 -6.37 16.28 1.40
N ARG A 97 -6.24 15.89 0.13
CA ARG A 97 -7.30 15.18 -0.59
C ARG A 97 -7.14 13.68 -0.29
N GLY A 98 -8.14 13.10 0.38
CA GLY A 98 -8.31 11.65 0.41
C GLY A 98 -8.67 11.09 -0.97
N GLU A 99 -8.23 9.87 -1.27
CA GLU A 99 -8.59 9.17 -2.50
C GLU A 99 -9.53 8.01 -2.20
N SER A 100 -10.82 8.34 -2.18
CA SER A 100 -11.96 7.44 -2.01
C SER A 100 -12.67 7.16 -3.33
#